data_AF-A0A0F9VCH2-F1
#
_entry.id   AF-A0A0F9VCH2-F1
#
_cell.length_a   1.000
_cell.length_b   1.000
_cell.length_c   1.000
_cell.angle_alpha   90.00
_cell.angle_beta   90.00
_cell.angle_gamma   90.00
#
_symmetry.space_group_name_H-M   'P 1'
#
loop_
_entity.id
_entity.type
_entity.pdbx_description
1 polymer ?
#
loop_
_entity_poly.entity_id
_entity_poly.type
_entity_poly.pdbx_seq_one_letter_code
_entity_poly.pdbx_strand_id
1 'polypeptide(L)'
;MNQKREKDKKERAIFLKTLSLAWELGYIIVIPLVILAAGGRFLDNKYDTSPIFLMSGILLSILVSGILVFKKAKRILEDISNQ
;
A
#
# COMPACT_ATOMS: atom_id res chain seq x y z
N MET A 1 6.31 33.11 -23.82
CA MET A 1 6.88 32.83 -22.46
C MET A 1 5.90 32.15 -21.49
N ASN A 2 4.57 32.25 -21.66
CA ASN A 2 3.59 31.64 -20.73
C ASN A 2 3.35 30.12 -20.91
N GLN A 3 3.37 29.58 -22.13
CA GLN A 3 3.04 28.16 -22.36
C GLN A 3 4.05 27.18 -21.73
N LYS A 4 5.35 27.53 -21.70
CA LYS A 4 6.39 26.69 -21.09
C LYS A 4 6.20 26.57 -19.58
N ARG A 5 5.87 27.67 -18.90
CA ARG A 5 5.62 27.69 -17.45
C ARG A 5 4.38 26.89 -17.06
N GLU A 6 3.33 26.92 -17.87
CA GLU A 6 2.11 26.14 -17.63
C GLU A 6 2.34 24.62 -17.85
N LYS A 7 3.15 24.25 -18.84
CA LYS A 7 3.53 22.84 -19.05
C LYS A 7 4.33 22.29 -17.87
N ASP A 8 5.35 23.02 -17.40
CA ASP A 8 6.17 22.61 -16.26
C ASP A 8 5.36 22.44 -14.97
N LYS A 9 4.37 23.32 -14.72
CA LYS A 9 3.45 23.19 -13.59
C LYS A 9 2.59 21.93 -13.70
N LYS A 10 2.06 21.64 -14.89
CA LYS A 10 1.19 20.47 -15.12
C LYS A 10 1.97 19.17 -14.93
N GLU A 11 3.19 19.10 -15.44
CA GLU A 11 4.09 17.95 -15.25
C GLU A 11 4.42 17.74 -13.77
N ARG A 12 4.75 18.81 -13.03
CA ARG A 12 4.96 18.74 -11.58
C ARG A 12 3.71 18.27 -10.83
N ALA A 13 2.53 18.78 -11.19
CA ALA A 13 1.27 18.39 -10.55
C ALA A 13 0.96 16.91 -10.78
N ILE A 14 1.18 16.40 -11.99
CA ILE A 14 1.03 14.97 -12.31
C ILE A 14 2.03 14.15 -11.49
N PHE A 15 3.30 14.56 -11.44
CA PHE A 15 4.33 13.86 -10.67
C PHE A 15 3.99 13.77 -9.17
N LEU A 16 3.57 14.88 -8.57
CA LEU A 16 3.17 14.91 -7.15
C LEU A 16 1.94 14.03 -6.88
N LYS A 17 0.96 14.02 -7.79
CA LYS A 17 -0.20 13.12 -7.68
C LYS A 17 0.22 11.66 -7.75
N THR A 18 1.06 11.29 -8.70
CA THR A 18 1.58 9.92 -8.83
C THR A 18 2.38 9.50 -7.60
N LEU A 19 3.21 10.39 -7.06
CA LEU A 19 3.97 10.12 -5.85
C LEU A 19 3.07 9.93 -4.62
N SER A 20 2.04 10.76 -4.48
CA SER A 20 1.04 10.63 -3.41
C SER A 20 0.33 9.27 -3.48
N LEU A 21 -0.01 8.80 -4.68
CA LEU A 21 -0.63 7.49 -4.87
C LEU A 21 0.32 6.35 -4.50
N ALA A 22 1.58 6.43 -4.93
CA ALA A 22 2.60 5.44 -4.58
C ALA A 22 2.82 5.35 -3.06
N TRP A 23 2.83 6.50 -2.38
CA TRP A 23 2.95 6.58 -0.92
C TRP A 23 1.77 5.92 -0.20
N GLU A 24 0.56 6.21 -0.66
CA GLU A 24 -0.65 5.64 -0.08
C GLU A 24 -0.72 4.11 -0.26
N LEU A 25 -0.34 3.60 -1.44
CA LEU A 25 -0.21 2.16 -1.69
C LEU A 25 0.86 1.53 -0.80
N GLY A 26 2.00 2.21 -0.61
CA GLY A 26 3.07 1.77 0.28
C GLY A 26 2.57 1.51 1.70
N TYR A 27 1.79 2.43 2.27
CA TYR A 27 1.22 2.23 3.60
C TYR A 27 0.21 1.09 3.67
N ILE A 28 -0.63 0.92 2.65
CA ILE A 28 -1.61 -0.18 2.59
C ILE A 28 -0.91 -1.55 2.66
N ILE A 29 0.33 -1.65 2.18
CA ILE A 29 1.13 -2.88 2.21
C ILE A 29 1.94 -3.00 3.50
N VAL A 30 2.66 -1.95 3.88
CA VAL A 30 3.58 -1.96 5.03
C VAL A 30 2.83 -2.13 6.35
N ILE A 31 1.66 -1.49 6.52
CA ILE A 31 0.91 -1.54 7.79
C ILE A 31 0.49 -2.98 8.13
N PRO A 32 -0.21 -3.74 7.27
CA PRO A 32 -0.55 -5.13 7.53
C PRO A 32 0.68 -6.01 7.74
N LEU A 33 1.74 -5.81 6.94
CA LEU A 33 2.97 -6.60 7.05
C LEU A 33 3.62 -6.43 8.41
N VAL A 34 3.85 -5.20 8.86
CA VAL A 34 4.51 -4.95 10.15
C VAL A 34 3.63 -5.44 11.30
N ILE A 35 2.32 -5.16 11.28
CA ILE A 35 1.41 -5.57 12.35
C ILE A 35 1.33 -7.10 12.46
N LEU A 36 1.13 -7.80 11.34
CA LEU A 36 0.95 -9.25 11.35
C LEU A 36 2.27 -10.00 11.53
N ALA A 37 3.36 -9.54 10.93
CA ALA A 37 4.67 -10.16 11.12
C ALA A 37 5.19 -9.93 12.56
N ALA A 38 5.07 -8.72 13.10
CA ALA A 38 5.48 -8.44 14.48
C ALA A 38 4.57 -9.17 15.49
N GLY A 39 3.25 -9.19 15.23
CA GLY A 39 2.30 -9.96 16.02
C GLY A 39 2.62 -11.46 15.98
N GLY A 40 2.87 -12.01 14.79
CA GLY A 40 3.29 -13.39 14.60
C GLY A 40 4.59 -13.71 15.33
N ARG A 41 5.59 -12.82 15.27
CA ARG A 41 6.85 -12.98 15.99
C ARG A 41 6.66 -12.97 17.51
N PHE A 42 5.76 -12.12 18.01
CA PHE A 42 5.44 -12.08 19.44
C PHE A 42 4.78 -13.38 19.91
N LEU A 43 3.86 -13.95 19.11
CA LEU A 43 3.25 -15.25 19.41
C LEU A 43 4.28 -16.39 19.34
N ASP A 44 5.13 -16.40 18.31
CA ASP A 44 6.19 -17.38 18.16
C ASP A 44 7.09 -17.46 19.42
N ASN A 45 7.47 -16.31 19.97
CA ASN A 45 8.28 -16.23 21.19
C ASN A 45 7.51 -16.65 22.45
N LYS A 46 6.18 -16.47 22.48
CA LYS A 46 5.36 -16.83 23.64
C LYS A 46 5.06 -18.32 23.71
N TYR A 47 4.97 -18.99 22.56
CA TYR A 47 4.57 -20.39 22.44
C TYR A 47 5.72 -21.32 22.03
N ASP A 48 6.96 -20.84 21.91
CA ASP A 48 8.13 -21.59 21.40
C ASP A 48 7.87 -22.26 20.04
N THR A 49 7.05 -21.61 19.21
CA THR A 49 6.62 -22.11 17.89
C THR A 49 7.37 -21.45 16.73
N SER A 50 8.47 -20.75 17.05
CA SER A 50 9.24 -19.99 16.07
C SER A 50 9.75 -20.88 14.94
N PRO A 51 9.48 -20.57 13.64
CA PRO A 51 8.90 -19.33 13.11
C PRO A 51 7.52 -19.50 12.41
N ILE A 52 6.59 -20.28 12.98
CA ILE A 52 5.32 -20.63 12.31
C ILE A 52 4.34 -19.45 12.26
N PHE A 53 4.16 -18.73 13.36
CA PHE A 53 3.26 -17.58 13.44
C PHE A 53 3.79 -16.38 12.65
N LEU A 54 5.11 -16.17 12.61
CA LEU A 54 5.72 -15.18 11.73
C LEU A 54 5.43 -15.48 10.25
N MET A 55 5.64 -16.73 9.82
CA MET A 55 5.38 -17.13 8.42
C MET A 55 3.92 -16.99 8.03
N SER A 56 3.00 -17.46 8.88
CA SER A 56 1.56 -17.29 8.62
C SER A 56 1.15 -15.81 8.67
N GLY A 57 1.71 -15.01 9.58
CA GLY A 57 1.48 -13.57 9.64
C GLY A 57 1.92 -12.83 8.37
N ILE A 58 3.10 -13.16 7.83
CA ILE A 58 3.57 -12.61 6.56
C ILE A 58 2.65 -13.03 5.41
N LEU A 59 2.28 -14.32 5.32
CA LEU A 59 1.39 -14.81 4.27
C LEU A 59 0.01 -14.12 4.34
N LEU A 60 -0.56 -14.02 5.53
CA LEU A 60 -1.81 -13.29 5.76
C LEU A 60 -1.68 -11.82 5.38
N SER A 61 -0.54 -11.18 5.66
CA SER A 61 -0.33 -9.79 5.28
C SER A 61 -0.32 -9.57 3.77
N ILE A 62 0.24 -10.51 3.00
CA ILE A 62 0.24 -10.47 1.54
C ILE A 62 -1.20 -10.57 1.02
N LEU A 63 -2.00 -11.48 1.59
CA LEU A 63 -3.40 -11.62 1.20
C LEU A 63 -4.22 -10.38 1.54
N VAL A 64 -4.10 -9.88 2.79
CA VAL A 64 -4.83 -8.69 3.25
C VAL A 64 -4.44 -7.46 2.45
N SER A 65 -3.14 -7.20 2.29
CA SER A 65 -2.66 -6.06 1.51
C SER A 65 -3.08 -6.16 0.04
N GLY A 66 -3.01 -7.34 -0.57
CA GLY A 66 -3.49 -7.58 -1.93
C GLY A 66 -4.97 -7.25 -2.12
N ILE A 67 -5.83 -7.69 -1.19
CA ILE A 67 -7.27 -7.37 -1.20
C ILE A 67 -7.50 -5.86 -1.06
N LEU A 68 -6.77 -5.20 -0.15
CA LEU A 68 -6.90 -3.76 0.08
C LEU A 68 -6.45 -2.94 -1.13
N VAL A 69 -5.31 -3.31 -1.73
CA VAL A 69 -4.81 -2.69 -2.96
C VAL A 69 -5.80 -2.89 -4.10
N PHE A 70 -6.34 -4.10 -4.28
CA PHE A 70 -7.34 -4.37 -5.31
C PHE A 70 -8.60 -3.52 -5.14
N LYS A 71 -9.13 -3.45 -3.90
CA LYS A 71 -10.29 -2.61 -3.58
C LYS A 71 -10.01 -1.14 -3.85
N LYS A 72 -8.79 -0.68 -3.55
CA LYS A 72 -8.38 0.71 -3.80
C LYS A 72 -8.25 1.00 -5.29
N ALA A 73 -7.64 0.09 -6.06
CA ALA A 73 -7.54 0.21 -7.51
C ALA A 73 -8.92 0.24 -8.18
N LYS A 74 -9.85 -0.63 -7.75
CA LYS A 74 -11.23 -0.65 -8.25
C LYS A 74 -11.94 0.68 -7.99
N ARG A 75 -11.78 1.25 -6.79
CA ARG A 75 -12.34 2.56 -6.45
C ARG A 75 -11.79 3.67 -7.35
N ILE A 76 -10.48 3.70 -7.58
CA ILE A 76 -9.86 4.70 -8.47
C ILE A 76 -10.44 4.57 -9.90
N LEU A 77 -10.63 3.34 -10.38
CA LEU A 77 -11.21 3.11 -11.71
C LEU A 77 -12.68 3.53 -11.79
N GLU A 78 -13.48 3.24 -10.75
CA GLU A 78 -14.88 3.70 -10.64
C GLU A 78 -14.97 5.23 -10.60
N ASP A 79 -14.09 5.90 -9.84
CA ASP A 79 -14.03 7.36 -9.74
C ASP A 79 -13.70 8.01 -11.10
N ILE A 80 -12.85 7.36 -11.92
CA ILE A 80 -12.53 7.82 -13.28
C ILE A 80 -13.70 7.56 -14.24
N SER A 81 -14.41 6.43 -14.10
CA SER A 81 -15.50 6.05 -15.00
C SER A 81 -16.80 6.82 -14.77
N ASN A 82 -17.03 7.32 -13.56
CA ASN A 82 -18.22 8.12 -13.21
C ASN A 82 -18.01 9.64 -13.39
N GLN A 83 -16.88 10.05 -13.98
CA GLN A 83 -16.52 11.43 -14.28
C GLN A 83 -16.68 11.74 -15.77
#